data_AF-A0A511KFQ3-F1
#
_entry.id   AF-A0A511KFQ3-F1
#
_cell.length_a   1.000
_cell.length_b   1.000
_cell.length_c   1.000
_cell.angle_alpha   90.00
_cell.angle_beta   90.00
_cell.angle_gamma   90.00
#
_symmetry.space_group_name_H-M   'P 1'
#
loop_
_entity.id
_entity.type
_entity.pdbx_description
1 polymer ?
#
loop_
_entity_poly.entity_id
_entity_poly.type
_entity_poly.pdbx_seq_one_letter_code
_entity_poly.pdbx_strand_id
1 'polypeptide(L)'
;MLSISEVKLVLESLDNPPDNAVYNKTKEYVDTFARFYDHETAFNVRSGFPNPPFQFFEQVQLVNLCPMEAEEAKALIPSIQVEDDQLQQYLDDMTRARKAQQPPA
;
A
#
# COMPACT_ATOMS: atom_id res chain seq x y z
N MET A 1 4.82 2.44 -10.19
CA MET A 1 3.38 2.43 -9.88
C MET A 1 3.22 2.95 -8.46
N LEU A 2 2.22 3.80 -8.19
CA LEU A 2 1.99 4.37 -6.86
C LEU A 2 0.91 3.59 -6.12
N SER A 3 1.10 3.40 -4.82
CA SER A 3 0.05 2.91 -3.90
C SER A 3 -0.95 4.01 -3.56
N ILE A 4 -2.12 3.63 -3.02
CA ILE A 4 -3.15 4.57 -2.57
C ILE A 4 -2.59 5.56 -1.55
N SER A 5 -1.79 5.05 -0.60
CA SER A 5 -1.10 5.86 0.41
C SER A 5 -0.13 6.86 -0.21
N GLU A 6 0.68 6.45 -1.18
CA GLU A 6 1.59 7.37 -1.88
C GLU A 6 0.84 8.43 -2.69
N VAL A 7 -0.29 8.07 -3.31
CA VAL A 7 -1.13 9.04 -4.01
C VAL A 7 -1.68 10.06 -3.00
N LYS A 8 -2.20 9.62 -1.85
CA LYS A 8 -2.66 10.53 -0.78
C LYS A 8 -1.59 11.56 -0.42
N LEU A 9 -0.40 11.07 -0.09
CA LEU A 9 0.72 11.91 0.31
C LEU A 9 1.15 12.91 -0.77
N VAL A 10 1.15 12.48 -2.04
CA VAL A 10 1.41 13.36 -3.19
C VAL A 10 0.32 14.42 -3.35
N LEU A 11 -0.96 14.08 -3.14
CA LEU A 11 -2.05 15.05 -3.23
C LEU A 11 -2.01 16.07 -2.08
N GLU A 12 -1.58 15.65 -0.88
CA GLU A 12 -1.41 16.51 0.30
C GLU A 12 -0.23 17.48 0.16
N SER A 13 0.81 17.11 -0.59
CA SER A 13 1.97 17.97 -0.83
C SER A 13 1.75 19.07 -1.89
N LEU A 14 0.56 19.16 -2.48
CA LEU A 14 0.27 20.16 -3.51
C LEU A 14 -0.11 21.50 -2.88
N ASP A 15 0.65 22.56 -3.17
CA ASP A 15 0.37 23.91 -2.66
C ASP A 15 -0.95 24.50 -3.20
N ASN A 16 -1.29 24.19 -4.46
CA ASN A 16 -2.48 24.69 -5.15
C ASN A 16 -3.21 23.54 -5.86
N PRO A 17 -4.02 22.76 -5.14
CA PRO A 17 -4.72 21.64 -5.73
C PRO A 17 -5.79 22.11 -6.72
N PRO A 18 -5.95 21.44 -7.87
CA PRO A 18 -6.96 21.80 -8.84
C PRO A 18 -8.36 21.47 -8.31
N ASP A 19 -9.26 22.45 -8.28
CA ASP A 19 -10.66 22.22 -7.92
C ASP A 19 -11.45 21.68 -9.12
N ASN A 20 -11.43 20.37 -9.28
CA ASN A 20 -12.24 19.68 -10.27
C ASN A 20 -12.77 18.34 -9.74
N ALA A 21 -13.81 17.82 -10.39
CA ALA A 21 -14.49 16.61 -9.95
C ALA A 21 -13.58 15.37 -9.89
N VAL A 22 -12.56 15.26 -10.74
CA VAL A 22 -11.62 14.14 -10.74
C VAL A 22 -10.70 14.23 -9.52
N TYR A 23 -10.12 15.40 -9.27
CA TYR A 23 -9.27 15.64 -8.11
C TYR A 23 -10.03 15.40 -6.81
N ASN A 24 -11.22 16.01 -6.66
CA ASN A 24 -12.00 15.93 -5.41
C ASN A 24 -12.41 14.49 -5.08
N LYS A 25 -12.85 13.71 -6.09
CA LYS A 25 -13.17 12.28 -5.92
C LYS A 25 -11.93 11.43 -5.63
N THR A 26 -10.80 11.74 -6.28
CA THR A 26 -9.55 11.02 -6.03
C THR A 26 -9.07 11.28 -4.61
N LYS A 27 -9.09 12.53 -4.17
CA LYS A 27 -8.76 12.93 -2.80
C LYS A 27 -9.64 12.20 -1.77
N GLU A 28 -10.96 12.24 -1.94
CA GLU A 28 -11.90 11.53 -1.07
C GLU A 28 -11.61 10.02 -1.00
N TYR A 29 -11.34 9.39 -2.15
CA TYR A 29 -11.00 7.97 -2.22
C TYR A 29 -9.71 7.66 -1.46
N VAL A 30 -8.63 8.39 -1.72
CA VAL A 30 -7.34 8.12 -1.06
C VAL A 30 -7.36 8.48 0.43
N ASP A 31 -8.14 9.48 0.84
CA ASP A 31 -8.35 9.81 2.25
C ASP A 31 -9.05 8.67 3.00
N THR A 32 -10.00 7.99 2.34
CA THR A 32 -10.78 6.87 2.90
C THR A 32 -9.98 5.57 2.94
N PHE A 33 -9.21 5.27 1.89
CA PHE A 33 -8.61 3.94 1.70
C PHE A 33 -7.10 3.88 1.93
N ALA A 34 -6.40 5.00 2.13
CA ALA A 34 -4.98 4.96 2.48
C ALA A 34 -4.75 4.10 3.73
N ARG A 35 -3.81 3.16 3.63
CA ARG A 35 -3.45 2.23 4.71
C ARG A 35 -2.24 2.71 5.52
N PHE A 36 -1.47 3.61 4.93
CA PHE A 36 -0.25 4.16 5.49
C PHE A 36 -0.27 5.69 5.39
N TYR A 37 0.00 6.38 6.49
CA TYR A 37 -0.17 7.85 6.58
C TYR A 37 1.14 8.61 6.58
N ASP A 38 2.26 7.91 6.73
CA ASP A 38 3.59 8.49 6.80
C ASP A 38 4.41 8.08 5.56
N HIS A 39 5.17 9.03 5.01
CA HIS A 39 5.99 8.83 3.81
C HIS A 39 7.03 7.73 3.98
N GLU A 40 7.74 7.76 5.11
CA GLU A 40 8.79 6.78 5.40
C GLU A 40 8.19 5.38 5.54
N THR A 41 7.08 5.26 6.28
CA THR A 41 6.37 3.99 6.49
C THR A 41 5.83 3.43 5.17
N ALA A 42 5.14 4.24 4.37
CA ALA A 42 4.59 3.80 3.08
C ALA A 42 5.70 3.33 2.13
N PHE A 43 6.83 4.04 2.09
CA PHE A 43 7.99 3.66 1.29
C PHE A 43 8.65 2.38 1.80
N ASN A 44 8.88 2.27 3.10
CA ASN A 44 9.53 1.13 3.74
C ASN A 44 8.71 -0.15 3.57
N VAL A 45 7.39 -0.07 3.75
CA VAL A 45 6.49 -1.22 3.58
C VAL A 45 6.53 -1.72 2.14
N ARG A 46 6.46 -0.83 1.14
CA ARG A 46 6.59 -1.26 -0.26
C ARG A 46 7.97 -1.88 -0.55
N SER A 47 9.03 -1.28 -0.02
CA SER A 47 10.41 -1.74 -0.21
C SER A 47 10.71 -3.05 0.53
N GLY A 48 9.89 -3.41 1.53
CA GLY A 48 9.96 -4.69 2.22
C GLY A 48 9.58 -5.89 1.35
N PHE A 49 8.89 -5.68 0.22
CA PHE A 49 8.63 -6.70 -0.79
C PHE A 49 9.72 -6.61 -1.87
N PRO A 50 10.70 -7.53 -1.93
CA PRO A 50 11.80 -7.43 -2.88
C PRO A 50 11.38 -7.73 -4.33
N ASN A 51 12.06 -7.11 -5.29
CA ASN A 51 11.87 -7.36 -6.73
C ASN A 51 13.22 -7.78 -7.35
N PRO A 52 13.43 -9.06 -7.73
CA PRO A 52 12.53 -10.22 -7.59
C PRO A 52 12.39 -10.73 -6.13
N PRO A 53 11.37 -11.55 -5.79
CA PRO A 53 10.44 -12.25 -6.69
C PRO A 53 9.15 -11.49 -7.02
N PHE A 54 8.84 -10.37 -6.35
CA PHE A 54 7.62 -9.60 -6.61
C PHE A 54 7.79 -8.62 -7.75
N GLN A 55 6.77 -8.49 -8.59
CA GLN A 55 6.68 -7.40 -9.57
C GLN A 55 6.17 -6.11 -8.91
N PHE A 56 6.48 -4.95 -9.50
CA PHE A 56 6.01 -3.65 -8.99
C PHE A 56 4.48 -3.57 -8.82
N PHE A 57 3.73 -4.23 -9.70
CA PHE A 57 2.28 -4.32 -9.58
C PHE A 57 1.87 -5.08 -8.31
N GLU A 58 2.47 -6.24 -8.06
CA GLU A 58 2.16 -7.09 -6.90
C GLU A 58 2.50 -6.39 -5.59
N GLN A 59 3.65 -5.71 -5.53
CA GLN A 59 4.03 -4.89 -4.37
C GLN A 59 2.95 -3.86 -4.04
N VAL A 60 2.49 -3.11 -5.05
CA VAL A 60 1.48 -2.07 -4.86
C VAL A 60 0.13 -2.68 -4.43
N GLN A 61 -0.26 -3.80 -5.03
CA GLN A 61 -1.52 -4.47 -4.68
C GLN A 61 -1.51 -5.04 -3.26
N LEU A 62 -0.39 -5.63 -2.82
CA LEU A 62 -0.22 -6.12 -1.45
C LEU A 62 -0.36 -4.97 -0.43
N VAL A 63 0.27 -3.82 -0.71
CA VAL A 63 0.20 -2.63 0.15
C VAL A 63 -1.20 -2.02 0.18
N ASN A 64 -1.92 -2.01 -0.95
CA ASN A 64 -3.27 -1.45 -1.03
C ASN A 64 -4.31 -2.33 -0.32
N LEU A 65 -4.24 -3.65 -0.54
CA LEU A 65 -5.24 -4.61 -0.07
C LEU A 65 -4.97 -5.06 1.38
N CYS A 66 -3.69 -5.11 1.78
CA CYS A 66 -3.23 -5.62 3.07
C CYS A 66 -3.84 -6.98 3.46
N PRO A 67 -3.69 -8.04 2.63
CA PRO A 67 -4.11 -9.38 3.01
C PRO A 67 -3.36 -9.85 4.25
N MET A 68 -4.00 -10.67 5.07
CA MET A 68 -3.43 -11.18 6.32
C MET A 68 -2.82 -12.57 6.17
N GLU A 69 -3.29 -13.34 5.20
CA GLU A 69 -2.86 -14.72 4.98
C GLU A 69 -2.32 -14.90 3.54
N ALA A 70 -1.33 -15.77 3.38
CA ALA A 70 -0.75 -16.09 2.06
C ALA A 70 -1.80 -16.60 1.06
N GLU A 71 -2.75 -17.43 1.51
CA GLU A 71 -3.86 -17.93 0.70
C GLU A 71 -4.73 -16.78 0.16
N GLU A 72 -5.08 -15.81 1.01
CA GLU A 72 -5.85 -14.62 0.62
C GLU A 72 -5.06 -13.78 -0.39
N ALA A 73 -3.78 -13.55 -0.14
CA ALA A 73 -2.92 -12.77 -1.03
C ALA A 73 -2.85 -13.38 -2.43
N LYS A 74 -2.70 -14.71 -2.53
CA LYS A 74 -2.68 -15.43 -3.82
C LYS A 74 -4.05 -15.47 -4.49
N ALA A 75 -5.14 -15.56 -3.72
CA ALA A 75 -6.49 -15.49 -4.26
C ALA A 75 -6.79 -14.11 -4.89
N LEU A 76 -6.34 -13.03 -4.26
CA LEU A 76 -6.51 -11.66 -4.75
C LEU A 76 -5.52 -11.29 -5.87
N ILE A 77 -4.31 -11.84 -5.82
CA ILE A 77 -3.21 -11.53 -6.75
C ILE A 77 -2.63 -12.84 -7.29
N PRO A 78 -3.30 -13.49 -8.27
CA PRO A 78 -2.92 -14.83 -8.74
C PRO A 78 -1.57 -14.91 -9.45
N SER A 79 -0.95 -13.77 -9.76
CA SER A 79 0.37 -13.73 -10.38
C SER A 79 1.51 -14.03 -9.40
N ILE A 80 1.29 -13.92 -8.08
CA ILE A 80 2.31 -14.15 -7.06
C ILE A 80 2.74 -15.63 -7.07
N GLN A 81 4.02 -15.88 -7.32
CA GLN A 81 4.62 -17.23 -7.37
C GLN A 81 5.51 -17.55 -6.14
N VAL A 82 5.38 -16.78 -5.06
CA VAL A 82 6.18 -16.95 -3.83
C VAL A 82 5.58 -18.08 -2.98
N GLU A 83 6.44 -18.87 -2.32
CA GLU A 83 5.99 -19.93 -1.39
C GLU A 83 5.22 -19.34 -0.19
N ASP A 84 4.23 -20.07 0.32
CA ASP A 84 3.29 -19.54 1.32
C ASP A 84 3.99 -19.08 2.61
N ASP A 85 4.92 -19.88 3.14
CA ASP A 85 5.68 -19.55 4.34
C ASP A 85 6.49 -18.24 4.18
N GLN A 86 7.09 -18.06 2.99
CA GLN A 86 7.86 -16.86 2.69
C GLN A 86 6.95 -15.64 2.49
N LEU A 87 5.83 -15.83 1.78
CA LEU A 87 4.84 -14.78 1.57
C LEU A 87 4.25 -14.32 2.91
N GLN A 88 3.93 -15.26 3.80
CA GLN A 88 3.39 -14.97 5.12
C GLN A 88 4.32 -14.08 5.94
N GLN A 89 5.64 -14.35 5.91
CA GLN A 89 6.62 -13.52 6.61
C GLN A 89 6.57 -12.05 6.13
N TYR A 90 6.47 -11.80 4.82
CA TYR A 90 6.35 -10.44 4.29
C TYR A 90 5.02 -9.77 4.69
N LEU A 91 3.91 -10.52 4.70
CA LEU A 91 2.60 -10.02 5.12
C LEU A 91 2.57 -9.66 6.62
N ASP A 92 3.24 -10.45 7.45
CA ASP A 92 3.35 -10.21 8.89
C ASP A 92 4.14 -8.92 9.18
N ASP A 93 5.24 -8.70 8.45
CA ASP A 93 6.07 -7.50 8.58
C ASP A 93 5.31 -6.24 8.13
N MET A 94 4.59 -6.31 7.00
CA MET A 94 3.68 -5.24 6.58
C MET A 94 2.59 -4.97 7.63
N THR A 95 1.98 -6.01 8.19
CA THR A 95 0.93 -5.88 9.21
C THR A 95 1.46 -5.25 10.48
N ARG A 96 2.68 -5.61 10.89
CA ARG A 96 3.38 -5.01 12.04
C ARG A 96 3.64 -3.53 11.81
N ALA A 97 4.18 -3.17 10.65
CA ALA A 97 4.41 -1.78 10.28
C ALA A 97 3.09 -0.99 10.30
N ARG A 98 2.01 -1.55 9.75
CA ARG A 98 0.69 -0.92 9.74
C ARG A 98 0.13 -0.64 11.13
N LYS A 99 0.37 -1.54 12.10
CA LYS A 99 -0.09 -1.39 13.49
C LYS A 99 0.77 -0.41 14.31
N ALA A 100 2.04 -0.24 13.94
CA ALA A 100 2.96 0.65 14.65
C ALA A 100 2.72 2.14 14.34
N GLN A 101 1.99 2.44 13.27
CA GLN A 101 1.62 3.80 12.88
C GLN A 101 0.65 4.41 13.88
N GLN A 102 0.84 5.68 14.21
CA GLN A 102 -0.21 6.46 14.88
C GLN A 102 -1.17 6.99 13.81
N PRO A 103 -2.49 6.89 14.00
CA PRO A 103 -3.43 7.59 13.13
C PRO A 103 -3.19 9.11 13.23
N PRO A 104 -3.40 9.87 12.14
CA PRO A 104 -3.31 11.33 12.20
C PRO A 104 -4.29 11.87 13.27
N ALA A 105 -3.84 12.86 14.03
CA ALA A 105 -4.61 13.52 15.10
C ALA A 105 -5.78 14.34 14.56
#